data_AF-A0AAN6VWS5-F1
#
_entry.id   AF-A0AAN6VWS5-F1
#
_cell.length_a   1.000
_cell.length_b   1.000
_cell.length_c   1.000
_cell.angle_alpha   90.00
_cell.angle_beta   90.00
_cell.angle_gamma   90.00
#
_symmetry.space_group_name_H-M   'P 1'
#
loop_
_entity.id
_entity.type
_entity.pdbx_description
1 polymer ?
#
loop_
_entity_poly.entity_id
_entity_poly.type
_entity_poly.pdbx_seq_one_letter_code
_entity_poly.pdbx_strand_id
1 'polypeptide(L)'
;MEFVLALEKPCLAHIHGDPENPQQANGHALTVTSHLLVLSPQPLSSPPSPELLNEACAKAPASILDRLLTLSTNLAVEGEVTPAQAWNRIRCQPQFDRLKADGLRAFTRKLGTAAKCHG
;
A
#
# COMPACT_ATOMS: atom_id res chain seq x y z
N MET A 1 -3.87 8.37 2.33
CA MET A 1 -3.16 7.24 1.69
C MET A 1 -1.68 7.15 2.09
N GLU A 2 -1.05 8.25 2.51
CA GLU A 2 0.40 8.29 2.84
C GLU A 2 0.88 7.18 3.78
N PHE A 3 0.12 6.86 4.83
CA PHE A 3 0.47 5.76 5.75
C PHE A 3 0.65 4.43 5.02
N VAL A 4 -0.27 4.10 4.11
CA VAL A 4 -0.27 2.83 3.37
C VAL A 4 0.88 2.79 2.37
N LEU A 5 1.05 3.86 1.59
CA LEU A 5 2.14 3.98 0.60
C LEU A 5 3.52 3.88 1.26
N ALA A 6 3.69 4.46 2.45
CA ALA A 6 4.95 4.37 3.17
C ALA A 6 5.28 2.94 3.63
N LEU A 7 4.27 2.14 3.99
CA LEU A 7 4.46 0.74 4.34
C LEU A 7 4.62 -0.17 3.12
N GLU A 8 4.09 0.23 1.97
CA GLU A 8 4.27 -0.46 0.69
C GLU A 8 5.58 -0.10 -0.03
N LYS A 9 6.41 0.79 0.53
CA LYS A 9 7.71 1.14 -0.06
C LYS A 9 8.62 -0.07 -0.39
N PRO A 10 8.68 -1.15 0.42
CA PRO A 10 9.46 -2.35 0.07
C PRO A 10 8.94 -3.07 -1.18
N CYS A 11 7.67 -2.87 -1.56
CA CYS A 11 7.04 -3.50 -2.71
C CYS A 11 7.47 -2.89 -4.04
N LEU A 12 8.00 -1.66 -4.08
CA LEU A 12 8.26 -0.94 -5.33
C LEU A 12 9.25 -1.66 -6.25
N ALA A 13 10.19 -2.41 -5.68
CA ALA A 13 11.17 -3.19 -6.45
C ALA A 13 10.55 -4.44 -7.11
N HIS A 14 9.41 -4.92 -6.62
CA HIS A 14 8.78 -6.15 -7.09
C HIS A 14 7.38 -5.90 -7.71
N ILE A 15 6.90 -4.66 -7.72
CA ILE A 15 5.53 -4.28 -8.11
C ILE A 15 5.18 -4.68 -9.56
N HIS A 16 6.18 -4.80 -10.43
CA HIS A 16 6.02 -5.24 -11.83
C HIS A 16 6.15 -6.77 -12.01
N GLY A 17 6.44 -7.52 -10.95
CA GLY A 17 6.72 -8.96 -11.01
C GLY A 17 8.12 -9.29 -11.54
N ASP A 18 8.39 -10.58 -11.67
CA ASP A 18 9.64 -11.09 -12.22
C ASP A 18 9.54 -11.17 -13.76
N PRO A 19 10.34 -10.38 -14.51
CA PRO A 19 10.33 -10.43 -15.98
C PRO A 19 10.79 -11.77 -16.55
N GLU A 20 11.61 -12.53 -15.81
CA GLU A 20 12.06 -13.87 -16.22
C GLU A 20 10.99 -14.93 -15.95
N ASN A 21 10.05 -14.66 -15.03
CA ASN A 21 8.95 -15.55 -14.67
C ASN A 21 7.59 -14.81 -14.69
N PRO A 22 7.12 -14.36 -15.86
CA PRO A 22 5.93 -13.49 -15.97
C PRO A 22 4.62 -14.16 -15.56
N GLN A 23 4.60 -15.50 -15.42
CA GLN A 23 3.43 -16.25 -14.95
C GLN A 23 3.38 -16.35 -13.42
N GLN A 24 4.44 -15.98 -12.71
CA GLN A 24 4.47 -15.99 -11.26
C GLN A 24 3.64 -14.83 -10.72
N ALA A 25 2.68 -15.14 -9.85
CA ALA A 25 1.91 -14.12 -9.17
C ALA A 25 2.84 -13.26 -8.29
N ASN A 26 2.86 -11.95 -8.54
CA ASN A 26 3.71 -11.00 -7.83
C ASN A 26 3.10 -10.48 -6.52
N GLY A 27 2.03 -11.09 -5.99
CA GLY A 27 1.46 -10.72 -4.68
C GLY A 27 0.89 -9.28 -4.52
N HIS A 28 1.04 -8.40 -5.51
CA HIS A 28 0.83 -6.96 -5.34
C HIS A 28 -0.51 -6.43 -5.88
N ALA A 29 -1.32 -7.29 -6.51
CA ALA A 29 -2.57 -6.89 -7.16
C ALA A 29 -3.49 -6.05 -6.26
N LEU A 30 -3.54 -6.34 -4.95
CA LEU A 30 -4.43 -5.69 -3.98
C LEU A 30 -3.73 -4.61 -3.13
N THR A 31 -2.59 -4.07 -3.57
CA THR A 31 -1.91 -2.94 -2.90
C THR A 31 -2.44 -1.60 -3.38
N VAL A 32 -2.31 -0.55 -2.57
CA VAL A 32 -2.67 0.80 -3.04
C VAL A 32 -1.75 1.22 -4.19
N THR A 33 -0.47 0.89 -4.08
CA THR A 33 0.55 1.18 -5.08
C THR A 33 0.20 0.61 -6.46
N SER A 34 -0.18 -0.67 -6.56
CA SER A 34 -0.54 -1.28 -7.86
C SER A 34 -1.69 -0.55 -8.54
N HIS A 35 -2.72 -0.18 -7.77
CA HIS A 35 -3.89 0.53 -8.27
C HIS A 35 -3.57 1.96 -8.71
N LEU A 36 -2.67 2.66 -8.02
CA LEU A 36 -2.21 3.99 -8.44
C LEU A 36 -1.44 3.93 -9.76
N LEU A 37 -0.61 2.90 -9.96
CA LEU A 37 0.16 2.73 -11.20
C LEU A 37 -0.72 2.45 -12.42
N VAL A 38 -1.90 1.85 -12.23
CA VAL A 38 -2.89 1.70 -13.32
C VAL A 38 -3.40 3.07 -13.80
N LEU A 39 -3.52 4.06 -12.90
CA LEU A 39 -3.98 5.41 -13.25
C LEU A 39 -2.88 6.29 -13.85
N SER A 40 -1.62 5.97 -13.56
CA SER A 40 -0.44 6.67 -14.08
C SER A 40 0.57 5.65 -14.64
N PRO A 41 0.29 5.10 -15.84
CA PRO A 41 1.14 4.09 -16.45
C PRO A 41 2.55 4.62 -16.71
N GLN A 42 3.55 3.81 -16.38
CA GLN A 42 4.97 4.05 -16.58
C GLN A 42 5.62 2.86 -17.30
N PRO A 43 6.83 3.03 -17.86
CA PRO A 43 7.62 1.92 -18.35
C PRO A 43 7.90 0.90 -17.24
N LEU A 44 7.64 -0.38 -17.51
CA LEU A 44 7.86 -1.51 -16.58
C LEU A 44 9.32 -1.67 -16.14
N SER A 45 10.25 -1.02 -16.85
CA SER A 45 11.71 -1.16 -16.71
C SER A 45 12.30 -0.45 -15.48
N SER A 46 11.53 0.32 -14.72
CA SER A 46 12.02 1.04 -13.54
C SER A 46 11.02 1.01 -12.39
N PRO A 47 11.47 0.91 -11.12
CA PRO A 47 10.58 1.03 -9.97
C PRO A 47 9.92 2.43 -9.98
N PRO A 48 8.64 2.53 -9.59
CA PRO A 48 7.93 3.80 -9.61
C PRO A 48 8.56 4.80 -8.63
N SER A 49 8.65 6.06 -9.04
CA SER A 49 9.18 7.11 -8.18
C SER A 49 8.15 7.56 -7.13
N PRO A 50 8.59 8.00 -5.93
CA PRO A 50 7.69 8.55 -4.92
C PRO A 50 6.89 9.76 -5.41
N GLU A 51 7.48 10.60 -6.25
CA GLU A 51 6.84 11.79 -6.81
C GLU A 51 5.64 11.42 -7.68
N LEU A 52 5.79 10.37 -8.49
CA LEU A 52 4.71 9.86 -9.32
C LEU A 52 3.58 9.27 -8.48
N LEU A 53 3.91 8.47 -7.45
CA LEU A 53 2.89 7.90 -6.58
C LEU A 53 2.11 8.99 -5.84
N ASN A 54 2.77 10.10 -5.47
CA ASN A 54 2.10 11.26 -4.89
C ASN A 54 1.17 11.94 -5.90
N GLU A 55 1.61 12.13 -7.14
CA GLU A 55 0.77 12.70 -8.20
C GLU A 55 -0.43 11.82 -8.53
N ALA A 56 -0.21 10.51 -8.69
CA ALA A 56 -1.26 9.53 -8.90
C ALA A 56 -2.24 9.50 -7.73
N CYS A 57 -1.74 9.56 -6.49
CA CYS A 57 -2.56 9.64 -5.29
C CYS A 57 -3.41 10.92 -5.25
N ALA A 58 -2.88 12.05 -5.70
CA ALA A 58 -3.62 13.32 -5.76
C ALA A 58 -4.75 13.30 -6.81
N LYS A 59 -4.57 12.51 -7.89
CA LYS A 59 -5.55 12.34 -8.96
C LYS A 59 -6.52 11.16 -8.74
N ALA A 60 -6.19 10.26 -7.82
CA ALA A 60 -6.96 9.05 -7.58
C ALA A 60 -8.33 9.36 -6.96
N PRO A 61 -9.43 8.77 -7.49
CA PRO A 61 -10.73 8.81 -6.83
C PRO A 61 -10.64 8.26 -5.40
N ALA A 62 -11.22 8.97 -4.43
CA ALA A 62 -11.26 8.52 -3.03
C ALA A 62 -11.88 7.12 -2.87
N SER A 63 -12.81 6.76 -3.77
CA SER A 63 -13.48 5.46 -3.81
C SER A 63 -12.54 4.27 -4.07
N ILE A 64 -11.36 4.50 -4.66
CA ILE A 64 -10.36 3.43 -4.86
C ILE A 64 -9.84 2.94 -3.51
N LEU A 65 -9.51 3.87 -2.61
CA LEU A 65 -9.05 3.50 -1.28
C LEU A 65 -10.15 2.82 -0.49
N ASP A 66 -11.39 3.33 -0.51
CA ASP A 66 -12.49 2.70 0.22
C ASP A 66 -12.78 1.27 -0.29
N ARG A 67 -12.71 1.05 -1.61
CA ARG A 67 -12.82 -0.28 -2.20
C ARG A 67 -11.67 -1.19 -1.74
N LEU A 68 -10.44 -0.71 -1.78
CA LEU A 68 -9.28 -1.49 -1.33
C LEU A 68 -9.35 -1.83 0.15
N LEU A 69 -9.75 -0.88 1.00
CA LEU A 69 -9.94 -1.11 2.42
C LEU A 69 -11.04 -2.15 2.67
N THR A 70 -12.15 -2.08 1.94
CA THR A 70 -13.25 -3.06 2.02
C THR A 70 -12.82 -4.44 1.55
N LEU A 71 -12.04 -4.54 0.47
CA LEU A 71 -11.51 -5.83 0.01
C LEU A 71 -10.48 -6.39 0.99
N SER A 72 -9.67 -5.52 1.58
CA SER A 72 -8.61 -5.92 2.51
C SER A 72 -9.15 -6.64 3.73
N THR A 73 -10.36 -6.34 4.21
CA THR A 73 -10.95 -7.04 5.37
C THR A 73 -11.32 -8.50 5.07
N ASN A 74 -11.46 -8.87 3.80
CA ASN A 74 -11.76 -10.24 3.39
C ASN A 74 -10.51 -11.08 3.16
N LEU A 75 -9.31 -10.47 3.21
CA LEU A 75 -8.04 -11.19 3.12
C LEU A 75 -7.73 -11.86 4.46
N ALA A 76 -8.02 -13.16 4.56
CA ALA A 76 -7.57 -13.97 5.68
C ALA A 76 -6.10 -14.35 5.47
N VAL A 77 -5.18 -13.55 5.98
CA VAL A 77 -3.77 -13.95 6.12
C VAL A 77 -3.54 -14.31 7.58
N GLU A 78 -3.27 -15.58 7.86
CA GLU A 78 -3.05 -16.05 9.23
C GLU A 78 -1.77 -15.43 9.79
N GLY A 79 -1.87 -14.71 10.91
CA GLY A 79 -0.73 -14.13 11.62
C GLY A 79 -0.15 -12.85 11.02
N GLU A 80 -0.60 -12.39 9.85
CA GLU A 80 -0.10 -11.19 9.19
C GLU A 80 -1.24 -10.19 8.88
N VAL A 81 -0.86 -8.95 8.62
CA VAL A 81 -1.79 -7.89 8.19
C VAL A 81 -1.21 -7.10 7.04
N THR A 82 -2.03 -6.84 6.03
CA THR A 82 -1.61 -5.95 4.94
C THR A 82 -1.60 -4.48 5.40
N PRO A 83 -0.82 -3.60 4.75
CA PRO A 83 -0.84 -2.17 5.03
C PRO A 83 -2.25 -1.54 5.00
N ALA A 84 -3.10 -1.96 4.06
CA ALA A 84 -4.49 -1.52 3.96
C ALA A 84 -5.33 -2.00 5.17
N GLN A 85 -5.18 -3.26 5.60
CA GLN A 85 -5.84 -3.78 6.80
C GLN A 85 -5.39 -3.04 8.06
N ALA A 86 -4.09 -2.77 8.19
CA ALA A 86 -3.54 -2.02 9.31
C ALA A 86 -4.14 -0.61 9.37
N TRP A 87 -4.23 0.08 8.24
CA TRP A 87 -4.89 1.38 8.16
C TRP A 87 -6.37 1.30 8.54
N ASN A 88 -7.09 0.28 8.06
CA ASN A 88 -8.49 0.08 8.42
C ASN A 88 -8.68 -0.12 9.93
N ARG A 89 -7.80 -0.91 10.57
CA ARG A 89 -7.83 -1.10 12.04
C ARG A 89 -7.54 0.18 12.81
N ILE A 90 -6.66 1.05 12.30
CA ILE A 90 -6.33 2.34 12.91
C ILE A 90 -7.53 3.30 12.84
N ARG A 91 -8.17 3.45 11.66
CA ARG A 91 -9.34 4.34 11.50
C ARG A 91 -10.57 3.91 12.29
N CYS A 92 -10.69 2.62 12.61
CA CYS A 92 -11.78 2.09 13.42
C CYS A 92 -11.57 2.23 14.94
N GLN A 93 -10.44 2.77 15.40
CA GLN A 93 -10.22 2.98 16.83
C GLN A 93 -11.09 4.12 17.37
N PRO A 94 -11.72 3.99 18.55
CA PRO A 94 -12.53 5.05 19.15
C PRO A 94 -11.80 6.38 19.37
N GLN A 95 -10.46 6.34 19.44
CA GLN A 95 -9.61 7.50 19.68
C GLN A 95 -8.90 7.98 18.41
N PHE A 96 -9.33 7.54 17.21
CA PHE A 96 -8.71 7.90 15.95
C PHE A 96 -8.63 9.43 15.76
N ASP A 97 -9.66 10.17 16.18
CA ASP A 97 -9.69 11.64 16.11
C ASP A 97 -8.61 12.32 16.97
N ARG A 98 -8.06 11.61 17.97
CA ARG A 98 -6.95 12.09 18.82
C ARG A 98 -5.58 11.76 18.24
N LEU A 99 -5.51 10.97 17.17
CA LEU A 99 -4.26 10.57 16.54
C LEU A 99 -3.66 11.75 15.77
N LYS A 100 -2.59 12.32 16.32
CA LYS A 100 -1.83 13.39 15.66
C LYS A 100 -0.97 12.82 14.52
N ALA A 101 -0.66 13.68 13.55
CA ALA A 101 0.22 13.35 12.43
C ALA A 101 1.58 12.79 12.88
N ASP A 102 2.18 13.31 13.97
CA ASP A 102 3.43 12.79 14.52
C ASP A 102 3.29 11.37 15.08
N GLY A 103 2.16 11.09 15.73
CA GLY A 103 1.83 9.75 16.21
C GLY A 103 1.72 8.78 15.04
N LEU A 104 0.99 9.16 13.99
CA LEU A 104 0.85 8.35 12.79
C LEU A 104 2.20 8.11 12.10
N ARG A 105 3.05 9.14 11.95
CA ARG A 105 4.41 9.01 11.42
C ARG A 105 5.26 8.06 12.26
N ALA A 106 5.15 8.10 13.59
CA ALA A 106 5.85 7.18 14.46
C ALA A 106 5.38 5.72 14.29
N PHE A 107 4.07 5.50 14.13
CA PHE A 107 3.51 4.20 13.78
C PHE A 107 4.04 3.70 12.44
N THR A 108 4.02 4.53 11.40
CA THR A 108 4.55 4.18 10.08
C THR A 108 6.00 3.74 10.15
N ARG A 109 6.87 4.47 10.87
CA ARG A 109 8.28 4.08 11.01
C ARG A 109 8.45 2.73 11.71
N LYS A 110 7.75 2.52 12.83
CA LYS A 110 7.82 1.26 13.60
C LYS A 110 7.29 0.07 12.80
N LEU A 111 6.17 0.25 12.10
CA LEU A 111 5.60 -0.81 11.26
C LEU A 111 6.46 -1.05 10.02
N GLY A 112 7.07 -0.01 9.44
CA GLY A 112 7.97 -0.13 8.30
C GLY A 112 9.19 -1.00 8.58
N THR A 113 9.69 -1.05 9.82
CA THR A 113 10.79 -1.97 10.19
C THR A 113 10.35 -3.44 10.30
N ALA A 114 9.05 -3.68 10.48
CA ALA A 114 8.49 -5.04 10.56
C ALA A 114 7.84 -5.48 9.25
N ALA A 115 7.52 -4.54 8.35
CA ALA A 115 6.89 -4.80 7.06
C ALA A 115 7.81 -5.62 6.16
N LYS A 116 7.24 -6.67 5.56
CA LYS A 116 7.92 -7.52 4.58
C LYS A 116 7.12 -7.51 3.29
N CYS A 117 7.83 -7.47 2.17
CA CYS A 117 7.25 -7.76 0.86
C CYS A 117 7.50 -9.26 0.58
N HIS A 118 6.46 -9.96 0.12
CA HIS A 118 6.50 -11.41 -0.10
C HIS A 118 6.64 -11.79 -1.59
N GLY A 119 7.11 -10.84 -2.41
CA GLY A 119 7.25 -10.99 -3.86
C GLY A 119 6.34 -10.04 -4.59
#